data_AF-A0A4S2HGJ5-F1
#
_entry.id   AF-A0A4S2HGJ5-F1
#
_cell.length_a   1.000
_cell.length_b   1.000
_cell.length_c   1.000
_cell.angle_alpha   90.00
_cell.angle_beta   90.00
_cell.angle_gamma   90.00
#
_symmetry.space_group_name_H-M   'P 1'
#
loop_
_entity.id
_entity.type
_entity.pdbx_description
1 polymer ?
#
loop_
_entity_poly.entity_id
_entity_poly.type
_entity_poly.pdbx_seq_one_letter_code
_entity_poly.pdbx_strand_id
1 'polypeptide(L)'
;MTLFDKGGAKLNPNGCIKIHLGELLKKSGLSKNKFCQKAEIQRSQLNGYMNNTITRLDTEVLVRICRTLNCSIADLLEYIPPDIQ
;
A
#
# COMPACT_ATOMS: atom_id res chain seq x y z
N MET A 1 -10.19 2.88 -24.87
CA MET A 1 -8.76 2.52 -24.86
C MET A 1 -8.26 2.68 -23.42
N THR A 2 -8.75 1.78 -22.55
CA THR A 2 -7.96 0.82 -21.74
C THR A 2 -7.06 1.54 -20.73
N LEU A 3 -7.33 1.49 -19.42
CA LEU A 3 -7.20 0.29 -18.58
C LEU A 3 -8.04 0.44 -17.30
N PHE A 4 -9.02 -0.45 -17.11
CA PHE A 4 -9.46 -0.82 -15.76
C PHE A 4 -8.36 -1.73 -15.21
N ASP A 5 -7.47 -1.16 -14.40
CA ASP A 5 -6.44 -1.93 -13.71
C ASP A 5 -7.13 -2.84 -12.69
N LYS A 6 -7.06 -4.14 -12.96
CA LYS A 6 -7.69 -5.21 -12.18
C LYS A 6 -7.01 -5.33 -10.81
N GLY A 7 -7.59 -4.69 -9.80
CA GLY A 7 -7.39 -5.03 -8.39
C GLY A 7 -8.77 -5.12 -7.75
N GLY A 8 -9.31 -6.33 -7.61
CA GLY A 8 -10.65 -6.57 -7.11
C GLY A 8 -10.83 -6.12 -5.66
N ALA A 9 -11.13 -4.85 -5.45
CA ALA A 9 -11.76 -4.39 -4.22
C ALA A 9 -13.21 -4.85 -4.29
N LYS A 10 -13.58 -5.82 -3.45
CA LYS A 10 -15.00 -6.08 -3.16
C LYS A 10 -15.65 -4.74 -2.77
N LEU A 11 -16.74 -4.38 -3.43
CA LEU A 11 -17.60 -3.27 -3.03
C LEU A 11 -18.08 -3.55 -1.60
N ASN A 12 -17.42 -2.92 -0.63
CA ASN A 12 -17.87 -2.87 0.75
C ASN A 12 -18.77 -1.63 0.88
N PRO A 13 -19.94 -1.72 1.51
CA PRO A 13 -20.83 -0.57 1.72
C PRO A 13 -20.20 0.53 2.60
N ASN A 14 -19.03 0.27 3.18
CA ASN A 14 -18.28 1.18 4.02
C ASN A 14 -17.05 1.78 3.31
N GLY A 15 -16.82 1.48 2.02
CA GLY A 15 -15.62 1.89 1.28
C GLY A 15 -14.43 0.95 1.48
N CYS A 16 -13.23 1.41 1.11
CA CYS A 16 -11.99 0.66 1.27
C CYS A 16 -10.78 1.55 1.55
N ILE A 17 -9.70 0.95 2.08
CA ILE A 17 -8.41 1.62 2.22
C ILE A 17 -7.53 1.23 1.05
N LYS A 18 -7.03 2.23 0.33
CA LYS A 18 -6.02 2.08 -0.72
C LYS A 18 -4.64 2.38 -0.16
N ILE A 19 -3.66 1.56 -0.54
CA ILE A 19 -2.28 1.64 -0.10
C ILE A 19 -1.42 2.11 -1.28
N HIS A 20 -0.72 3.23 -1.11
CA HIS A 20 0.09 3.88 -2.16
C HIS A 20 1.58 3.48 -2.13
N LEU A 21 1.90 2.36 -1.47
CA LEU A 21 3.28 1.91 -1.29
C LEU A 21 4.06 1.77 -2.61
N GLY A 22 3.40 1.29 -3.67
CA GLY A 22 4.02 1.13 -4.98
C GLY A 22 4.50 2.46 -5.59
N GLU A 23 3.73 3.54 -5.42
CA GLU A 23 4.10 4.86 -5.93
C GLU A 23 5.17 5.51 -5.07
N LEU A 24 5.06 5.41 -3.74
CA LEU A 24 6.05 5.93 -2.80
C LEU A 24 7.42 5.26 -2.99
N LEU A 25 7.44 3.94 -3.20
CA LEU A 25 8.67 3.20 -3.43
C LEU A 25 9.35 3.60 -4.75
N LYS A 26 8.56 3.86 -5.80
CA LYS A 26 9.09 4.39 -7.07
C LYS A 26 9.69 5.78 -6.87
N LYS A 27 8.98 6.68 -6.16
CA LYS A 27 9.46 8.04 -5.85
C LYS A 27 10.75 8.03 -5.03
N SER A 28 10.92 7.06 -4.12
CA SER A 28 12.13 6.95 -3.30
C SER A 28 13.34 6.39 -4.06
N GLY A 29 13.17 5.89 -5.29
CA GLY A 29 14.24 5.25 -6.08
C GLY A 29 14.79 3.96 -5.47
N LEU A 30 14.11 3.36 -4.48
CA LEU A 30 14.56 2.14 -3.85
C LEU A 30 14.04 0.92 -4.63
N SER A 31 14.92 -0.07 -4.83
CA SER A 31 14.47 -1.37 -5.33
C SER A 31 13.65 -2.09 -4.25
N LYS A 32 12.73 -2.97 -4.68
CA LYS A 32 11.91 -3.79 -3.77
C LYS A 32 12.77 -4.57 -2.76
N ASN A 33 13.89 -5.14 -3.20
CA ASN A 33 14.79 -5.88 -2.31
C ASN A 33 15.46 -4.98 -1.28
N LYS A 34 15.95 -3.80 -1.69
CA LYS A 34 16.58 -2.85 -0.78
C LYS A 34 15.58 -2.30 0.25
N PHE A 35 14.34 -2.08 -0.19
CA PHE A 35 13.25 -1.69 0.70
C PHE A 35 12.91 -2.79 1.71
N CYS A 36 12.71 -4.04 1.29
CA CYS A 36 12.44 -5.16 2.21
C CYS A 36 13.49 -5.27 3.31
N GLN A 37 14.78 -5.12 2.96
CA GLN A 37 15.87 -5.16 3.92
C GLN A 37 15.81 -3.98 4.91
N LYS A 38 15.59 -2.76 4.42
CA LYS A 38 15.55 -1.56 5.27
C LYS A 38 14.32 -1.48 6.17
N ALA A 39 13.16 -1.86 5.65
CA ALA A 39 11.90 -1.83 6.39
C ALA A 39 11.69 -3.08 7.26
N GLU A 40 12.58 -4.08 7.15
CA GLU A 40 12.48 -5.37 7.85
C GLU A 40 11.17 -6.09 7.55
N ILE A 41 10.74 -6.04 6.28
CA ILE A 41 9.48 -6.63 5.80
C ILE A 41 9.79 -7.77 4.84
N GLN A 42 9.06 -8.87 4.99
CA GLN A 42 9.14 -9.99 4.05
C GLN A 42 8.61 -9.59 2.66
N ARG A 43 9.19 -10.17 1.61
CA ARG A 43 8.80 -9.86 0.22
C ARG A 43 7.33 -10.20 -0.10
N SER A 44 6.78 -11.24 0.52
CA SER A 44 5.37 -11.60 0.43
C SER A 44 4.46 -10.51 1.00
N GLN A 45 4.80 -9.98 2.17
CA GLN A 45 4.12 -8.84 2.79
C GLN A 45 4.21 -7.61 1.90
N LEU A 46 5.41 -7.24 1.43
CA LEU A 46 5.58 -6.11 0.50
C LEU A 46 4.66 -6.25 -0.73
N ASN A 47 4.61 -7.42 -1.35
CA ASN A 47 3.74 -7.68 -2.49
C ASN A 47 2.26 -7.52 -2.13
N GLY A 48 1.86 -8.00 -0.94
CA GLY A 48 0.49 -7.81 -0.46
C GLY A 48 0.13 -6.32 -0.29
N TYR A 49 1.04 -5.52 0.28
CA TYR A 49 0.82 -4.08 0.45
C TYR A 49 0.75 -3.37 -0.92
N MET A 50 1.62 -3.73 -1.87
CA MET A 50 1.59 -3.15 -3.22
C MET A 50 0.33 -3.53 -4.02
N ASN A 51 -0.17 -4.76 -3.83
CA ASN A 51 -1.32 -5.27 -4.56
C ASN A 51 -2.65 -5.04 -3.82
N ASN A 52 -2.64 -4.39 -2.65
CA ASN A 52 -3.80 -4.17 -1.80
C ASN A 52 -4.55 -5.47 -1.40
N THR A 53 -3.83 -6.59 -1.28
CA THR A 53 -4.42 -7.89 -0.91
C THR A 53 -4.36 -8.17 0.59
N ILE A 54 -3.78 -7.26 1.39
CA ILE A 54 -3.64 -7.46 2.83
C ILE A 54 -4.96 -7.09 3.51
N THR A 55 -5.44 -7.96 4.40
CA THR A 55 -6.69 -7.77 5.13
C THR A 55 -6.50 -7.13 6.51
N ARG A 56 -5.27 -7.14 7.05
CA ARG A 56 -4.92 -6.55 8.33
C ARG A 56 -3.70 -5.64 8.19
N LEU A 57 -3.84 -4.40 8.64
CA LEU A 57 -2.75 -3.44 8.70
C LEU A 57 -2.12 -3.49 10.09
N ASP A 58 -0.83 -3.81 10.15
CA ASP A 58 -0.05 -3.82 11.39
C ASP A 58 0.62 -2.45 11.57
N THR A 59 0.41 -1.82 12.72
CA THR A 59 0.92 -0.47 12.99
C THR A 59 2.45 -0.43 13.00
N GLU A 60 3.12 -1.45 13.52
CA GLU A 60 4.58 -1.52 13.57
C GLU A 60 5.17 -1.67 12.16
N VAL A 61 4.50 -2.42 11.29
CA VAL A 61 4.88 -2.51 9.87
C VAL A 61 4.71 -1.16 9.20
N LEU A 62 3.57 -0.48 9.39
CA LEU A 62 3.32 0.84 8.81
C LEU A 62 4.37 1.88 9.26
N VAL A 63 4.76 1.89 10.54
CA VAL A 63 5.81 2.77 11.06
C VAL A 63 7.14 2.53 10.35
N ARG A 64 7.54 1.26 10.14
CA ARG A 64 8.78 0.92 9.43
C ARG A 64 8.75 1.31 7.96
N ILE A 65 7.61 1.15 7.29
CA ILE A 65 7.40 1.64 5.91
C ILE A 65 7.59 3.16 5.86
N CYS A 66 6.86 3.89 6.71
CA CYS A 66 6.89 5.35 6.75
C CYS A 66 8.29 5.88 7.04
N ARG A 67 8.98 5.30 8.03
CA ARG A 67 10.38 5.63 8.36
C ARG A 67 11.34 5.35 7.20
N THR A 68 11.16 4.23 6.49
CA THR A 68 12.07 3.82 5.41
C THR A 68 11.93 4.71 4.18
N LEU A 69 10.70 5.15 3.87
CA LEU A 69 10.39 6.00 2.72
C LEU A 69 10.40 7.49 3.06
N ASN A 70 10.55 7.83 4.35
CA ASN A 70 10.43 9.19 4.86
C ASN A 70 9.12 9.87 4.44
N CYS A 71 8.00 9.16 4.63
CA CYS A 71 6.66 9.63 4.30
C CYS A 71 5.74 9.60 5.53
N SER A 72 4.61 10.30 5.46
CA SER A 72 3.57 10.24 6.49
C SER A 72 2.62 9.06 6.25
N ILE A 73 1.80 8.76 7.26
CA ILE A 73 0.76 7.74 7.13
C ILE A 73 -0.31 8.13 6.10
N ALA A 74 -0.60 9.44 5.95
CA ALA A 74 -1.57 9.96 5.00
C ALA A 74 -1.08 9.87 3.56
N ASP A 75 0.24 9.86 3.33
CA ASP A 75 0.80 9.59 2.01
C ASP A 75 0.69 8.10 1.64
N LEU A 76 0.69 7.23 2.65
CA LEU A 76 0.70 5.77 2.48
C LEU A 76 -0.71 5.18 2.33
N LEU A 77 -1.67 5.66 3.13
CA LEU A 77 -3.02 5.13 3.20
C LEU A 77 -4.04 6.21 2.82
N GLU A 78 -4.96 5.84 1.92
CA GLU A 78 -6.07 6.68 1.49
C GLU A 78 -7.39 5.95 1.71
N TYR A 79 -8.37 6.63 2.33
CA TYR A 79 -9.73 6.12 2.39
C TYR A 79 -10.48 6.46 1.10
N ILE A 80 -11.01 5.43 0.44
CA ILE A 80 -11.86 5.55 -0.72
C ILE A 80 -13.30 5.27 -0.26
N PRO A 81 -14.20 6.27 -0.27
CA PRO A 81 -15.59 6.05 0.06
C PRO A 81 -16.24 5.07 -0.93
N PRO A 82 -17.27 4.35 -0.51
CA PRO A 82 -18.04 3.49 -1.42
C PRO A 82 -18.70 4.35 -2.50
N ASP A 83 -18.77 3.84 -3.72
CA ASP A 83 -19.58 4.44 -4.79
C ASP A 83 -21.05 4.15 -4.45
N ILE A 84 -21.62 4.98 -3.58
CA ILE A 84 -23.06 5.00 -3.32
C ILE A 84 -23.64 5.93 -4.38
N GLN A 85 -24.13 5.36 -5.47
CA GLN A 85 -25.04 6.07 -6.36
C GLN A 85 -26.41 6.21 -5.71
#